data_AF-A0A837HIE6-F1
#
_entry.id   AF-A0A837HIE6-F1
#
_cell.length_a   1.000
_cell.length_b   1.000
_cell.length_c   1.000
_cell.angle_alpha   90.00
_cell.angle_beta   90.00
_cell.angle_gamma   90.00
#
_symmetry.space_group_name_H-M   'P 1'
#
loop_
_entity.id
_entity.type
_entity.pdbx_description
1 polymer ?
#
loop_
_entity_poly.entity_id
_entity_poly.type
_entity_poly.pdbx_seq_one_letter_code
_entity_poly.pdbx_strand_id
1 'polypeptide(L)'
;MLMINDGDMEALEKVAERFGLDEIKSCKKLSGGITNDTFKIITNRGAFVAQRLNKFFPKSTTLRQYLASNYLRNHQFFDIPQLIKNSNLSLTTKIKNHNWKVSRYIEHDKVEKNISLVIEAASKLGKFHEIMSKYNSPINKPPTINFHNTKRII
;
A
#
# COMPACT_ATOMS: atom_id res chain seq x y z
N MET A 1 -14.38 6.00 -15.02
CA MET A 1 -13.75 6.93 -14.05
C MET A 1 -14.75 7.16 -12.93
N LEU A 2 -14.41 6.85 -11.67
CA LEU A 2 -15.37 6.97 -10.55
C LEU A 2 -15.12 8.28 -9.80
N MET A 3 -16.13 9.13 -9.71
CA MET A 3 -16.08 10.31 -8.85
C MET A 3 -16.06 9.87 -7.37
N ILE A 4 -15.38 10.66 -6.53
CA ILE A 4 -15.39 10.45 -5.09
C ILE A 4 -16.70 11.04 -4.56
N ASN A 5 -17.43 10.28 -3.74
CA ASN A 5 -18.63 10.79 -3.07
C ASN A 5 -18.23 11.65 -1.85
N ASP A 6 -19.13 12.53 -1.42
CA ASP A 6 -18.89 13.45 -0.30
C ASP A 6 -18.47 12.72 0.99
N GLY A 7 -19.04 11.55 1.24
CA GLY A 7 -18.72 10.71 2.40
C GLY A 7 -17.27 10.22 2.41
N ASP A 8 -16.73 9.84 1.24
CA ASP A 8 -15.35 9.44 1.05
C ASP A 8 -14.42 10.67 1.14
N MET A 9 -14.79 11.83 0.57
CA MET A 9 -13.99 13.06 0.69
C MET A 9 -13.83 13.50 2.15
N GLU A 10 -14.91 13.57 2.93
CA GLU A 10 -14.85 13.93 4.35
C GLU A 10 -13.97 12.95 5.16
N ALA A 11 -13.98 11.66 4.80
CA ALA A 11 -13.10 10.68 5.42
C ALA A 11 -11.63 10.91 5.05
N LEU A 12 -11.35 11.26 3.79
CA LEU A 12 -10.00 11.50 3.28
C LEU A 12 -9.39 12.78 3.87
N GLU A 13 -10.18 13.83 4.10
CA GLU A 13 -9.71 15.04 4.80
C GLU A 13 -9.24 14.72 6.22
N LYS A 14 -10.03 13.93 6.97
CA LYS A 14 -9.62 13.42 8.31
C LYS A 14 -8.39 12.53 8.23
N VAL A 15 -8.22 11.74 7.16
CA VAL A 15 -7.00 10.97 6.92
C VAL A 15 -5.82 11.92 6.71
N ALA A 16 -5.95 12.92 5.84
CA ALA A 16 -4.89 13.87 5.55
C ALA A 16 -4.44 14.63 6.80
N GLU A 17 -5.38 15.10 7.61
CA GLU A 17 -5.12 15.72 8.91
C GLU A 17 -4.32 14.77 9.83
N ARG A 18 -4.80 13.54 10.02
CA ARG A 18 -4.20 12.60 10.97
C ARG A 18 -2.78 12.17 10.57
N PHE A 19 -2.50 12.09 9.28
CA PHE A 19 -1.19 11.75 8.74
C PHE A 19 -0.31 12.96 8.41
N GLY A 20 -0.79 14.19 8.66
CA GLY A 20 -0.05 15.43 8.40
C GLY A 20 0.30 15.61 6.92
N LEU A 21 -0.65 15.35 6.02
CA LEU A 21 -0.42 15.42 4.56
C LEU A 21 -0.59 16.82 3.96
N ASP A 22 -1.03 17.80 4.76
CA ASP A 22 -1.57 19.10 4.34
C ASP A 22 -2.93 19.00 3.62
N GLU A 23 -3.43 20.16 3.19
CA GLU A 23 -4.69 20.31 2.46
C GLU A 23 -4.70 19.49 1.16
N ILE A 24 -5.81 18.79 0.91
CA ILE A 24 -6.01 18.00 -0.30
C ILE A 24 -6.33 18.95 -1.47
N LYS A 25 -5.44 19.00 -2.47
CA LYS A 25 -5.64 19.77 -3.71
C LYS A 25 -6.41 18.99 -4.76
N SER A 26 -6.21 17.67 -4.81
CA SER A 26 -7.07 16.80 -5.60
C SER A 26 -7.05 15.39 -5.05
N CYS A 27 -8.14 14.66 -5.27
CA CYS A 27 -8.21 13.25 -4.94
C CYS A 27 -8.91 12.47 -6.04
N LYS A 28 -8.46 11.23 -6.27
CA LYS A 28 -9.07 10.30 -7.24
C LYS A 28 -9.14 8.90 -6.65
N LYS A 29 -10.28 8.23 -6.80
CA LYS A 29 -10.39 6.79 -6.52
C LYS A 29 -9.65 6.02 -7.60
N LEU A 30 -8.76 5.12 -7.20
CA LEU A 30 -8.04 4.23 -8.10
C LEU A 30 -8.86 2.94 -8.30
N SER A 31 -9.14 2.61 -9.56
CA SER A 31 -9.85 1.38 -9.95
C SER A 31 -8.88 0.20 -10.12
N GLY A 32 -9.38 -1.03 -9.95
CA GLY A 32 -8.64 -2.27 -10.23
C GLY A 32 -8.18 -3.03 -8.98
N GLY A 33 -8.23 -2.41 -7.79
CA GLY A 33 -8.05 -3.11 -6.53
C GLY A 33 -9.31 -3.86 -6.11
N ILE A 34 -9.19 -5.16 -5.82
CA ILE A 34 -10.33 -6.00 -5.43
C ILE A 34 -10.54 -5.99 -3.90
N THR A 35 -9.49 -5.73 -3.14
CA THR A 35 -9.52 -5.94 -1.68
C THR A 35 -9.74 -4.66 -0.86
N ASN A 36 -9.02 -3.59 -1.18
CA ASN A 36 -9.08 -2.31 -0.46
C ASN A 36 -9.61 -1.21 -1.39
N ASP A 37 -10.36 -0.24 -0.86
CA ASP A 37 -10.59 1.00 -1.60
C ASP A 37 -9.33 1.86 -1.53
N THR A 38 -8.83 2.25 -2.70
CA THR A 38 -7.56 2.94 -2.85
C THR A 38 -7.78 4.30 -3.50
N PHE A 39 -7.15 5.34 -2.96
CA PHE A 39 -7.30 6.72 -3.40
C PHE A 39 -5.92 7.35 -3.61
N LYS A 40 -5.72 8.02 -4.74
CA LYS A 40 -4.58 8.93 -4.96
C LYS A 40 -4.96 10.30 -4.39
N ILE A 41 -4.15 10.83 -3.49
CA ILE A 41 -4.30 12.16 -2.90
C ILE A 41 -3.12 13.02 -3.37
N ILE A 42 -3.40 14.22 -3.85
CA ILE A 42 -2.40 15.24 -4.16
C ILE A 42 -2.52 16.37 -3.13
N THR A 43 -1.40 16.74 -2.51
CA THR A 43 -1.29 17.88 -1.61
C THR A 43 -0.06 18.72 -1.98
N ASN A 44 0.17 19.81 -1.25
CA ASN A 44 1.38 20.63 -1.40
C ASN A 44 2.67 19.87 -1.06
N ARG A 45 2.59 18.77 -0.28
CA ARG A 45 3.74 17.93 0.09
C ARG A 45 4.03 16.83 -0.92
N GLY A 46 3.19 16.68 -1.95
CA GLY A 46 3.33 15.68 -3.00
C GLY A 46 2.13 14.73 -3.10
N ALA A 47 2.37 13.59 -3.73
CA ALA A 47 1.35 12.59 -4.02
C ALA A 47 1.40 11.42 -3.02
N PHE A 48 0.22 10.98 -2.59
CA PHE A 48 0.03 9.91 -1.62
C PHE A 48 -1.01 8.90 -2.09
N VAL A 49 -0.94 7.70 -1.53
CA VAL A 49 -1.96 6.67 -1.65
C VAL A 49 -2.60 6.47 -0.28
N ALA A 50 -3.88 6.79 -0.15
CA ALA A 50 -4.67 6.41 1.01
C ALA A 50 -5.45 5.13 0.69
N GLN A 51 -5.43 4.17 1.62
CA GLN A 51 -6.17 2.91 1.48
C GLN A 51 -7.10 2.71 2.66
N ARG A 52 -8.39 2.58 2.35
CA ARG A 52 -9.40 2.06 3.28
C ARG A 52 -9.24 0.54 3.32
N LEU A 53 -8.79 0.03 4.44
CA LEU A 53 -8.49 -1.38 4.61
C LEU A 53 -9.77 -2.20 4.76
N ASN A 54 -9.78 -3.34 4.10
CA ASN A 54 -10.81 -4.33 4.33
C ASN A 54 -10.80 -4.81 5.79
N LYS A 55 -11.98 -5.01 6.38
CA LYS A 55 -12.17 -5.49 7.75
C LYS A 55 -11.51 -6.85 8.02
N PHE A 56 -11.29 -7.66 6.99
CA PHE A 56 -10.65 -8.98 7.12
C PHE A 56 -9.14 -8.89 7.43
N PHE A 57 -8.49 -7.75 7.16
CA PHE A 57 -7.06 -7.63 7.44
C PHE A 57 -6.79 -7.15 8.86
N PRO A 58 -6.08 -7.94 9.68
CA PRO A 58 -5.68 -7.49 11.01
C PRO A 58 -4.67 -6.34 10.92
N LYS A 59 -4.59 -5.52 11.97
CA LYS A 59 -3.59 -4.43 12.07
C LYS A 59 -2.15 -4.93 11.87
N SER A 60 -1.87 -6.16 12.29
CA SER A 60 -0.57 -6.81 12.11
C SER A 60 -0.15 -6.94 10.63
N THR A 61 -1.09 -7.02 9.69
CA THR A 61 -0.79 -7.04 8.25
C THR A 61 -0.12 -5.74 7.79
N THR A 62 -0.57 -4.59 8.30
CA THR A 62 0.05 -3.30 7.95
C THR A 62 1.46 -3.19 8.55
N LEU A 63 1.65 -3.68 9.79
CA LEU A 63 2.97 -3.72 10.41
C LEU A 63 3.93 -4.65 9.64
N ARG A 64 3.48 -5.84 9.22
CA ARG A 64 4.26 -6.75 8.38
C ARG A 64 4.71 -6.07 7.08
N GLN A 65 3.78 -5.40 6.40
CA GLN A 65 4.08 -4.66 5.19
C GLN A 65 5.14 -3.59 5.46
N TYR A 66 5.00 -2.80 6.53
CA TYR A 66 5.97 -1.77 6.89
C TYR A 66 7.37 -2.33 7.10
N LEU A 67 7.50 -3.40 7.89
CA LEU A 67 8.80 -4.01 8.18
C LEU A 67 9.44 -4.62 6.92
N ALA A 68 8.67 -5.35 6.12
CA ALA A 68 9.14 -5.90 4.85
C ALA A 68 9.55 -4.79 3.87
N SER A 69 8.78 -3.70 3.80
CA SER A 69 9.09 -2.55 2.93
C SER A 69 10.37 -1.85 3.35
N ASN A 70 10.63 -1.71 4.65
CA ASN A 70 11.87 -1.14 5.16
C ASN A 70 13.07 -2.06 4.90
N TYR A 71 12.89 -3.38 5.06
CA TYR A 71 13.93 -4.34 4.71
C TYR A 71 14.29 -4.25 3.23
N LEU A 72 13.29 -4.30 2.34
CA LEU A 72 13.48 -4.19 0.90
C LEU A 72 14.14 -2.87 0.49
N ARG A 73 13.80 -1.76 1.15
CA ARG A 73 14.39 -0.44 0.84
C ARG A 73 15.91 -0.39 1.05
N ASN A 74 16.45 -1.17 1.97
CA ASN A 74 17.90 -1.27 2.17
C ASN A 74 18.60 -1.93 0.98
N HIS A 75 17.84 -2.59 0.11
CA HIS A 75 18.29 -3.08 -1.18
C HIS A 75 17.82 -2.07 -2.24
N GLN A 76 18.72 -1.22 -2.74
CA GLN A 76 18.48 -0.10 -3.70
C GLN A 76 17.90 -0.53 -5.07
N PHE A 77 17.39 -1.75 -5.18
CA PHE A 77 16.89 -2.35 -6.41
C PHE A 77 15.41 -2.04 -6.67
N PHE A 78 14.66 -1.59 -5.66
CA PHE A 78 13.21 -1.37 -5.77
C PHE A 78 12.78 -0.01 -5.22
N ASP A 79 11.91 0.66 -5.99
CA ASP A 79 11.07 1.71 -5.46
C ASP A 79 9.88 1.09 -4.71
N ILE A 80 9.99 1.08 -3.38
CA ILE A 80 8.98 0.46 -2.51
C ILE A 80 8.06 1.54 -1.90
N PRO A 81 6.72 1.39 -2.00
CA PRO A 81 5.79 2.32 -1.36
C PRO A 81 6.04 2.42 0.14
N GLN A 82 6.43 3.61 0.60
CA GLN A 82 6.75 3.83 2.01
C GLN A 82 5.50 4.22 2.78
N LEU A 83 5.12 3.38 3.76
CA LEU A 83 4.02 3.70 4.67
C LEU A 83 4.41 4.87 5.57
N ILE A 84 3.47 5.79 5.74
CA ILE A 84 3.63 6.99 6.56
C ILE A 84 3.02 6.69 7.92
N LYS A 85 3.73 7.07 9.00
CA LYS A 85 3.16 7.04 10.35
C LYS A 85 2.31 8.29 10.56
N ASN A 86 1.19 8.13 11.26
CA ASN A 86 0.35 9.24 11.65
C ASN A 86 0.98 10.04 12.82
N SER A 87 0.31 11.12 13.23
CA SER A 87 0.76 11.99 14.33
C SER A 87 1.00 11.26 15.67
N ASN A 88 0.40 10.08 15.86
CA ASN A 88 0.56 9.24 17.05
C ASN A 88 1.55 8.08 16.82
N LEU A 89 2.41 8.18 15.80
CA LEU A 89 3.40 7.18 15.39
C LEU A 89 2.81 5.82 14.96
N SER A 90 1.50 5.75 14.69
CA SER A 90 0.81 4.55 14.23
C SER A 90 0.76 4.47 12.70
N LEU A 91 0.86 3.25 12.16
CA LEU A 91 0.74 2.99 10.71
C LEU A 91 -0.70 3.01 10.20
N THR A 92 -1.67 2.96 11.11
CA THR A 92 -3.09 3.02 10.77
C THR A 92 -3.86 3.98 11.68
N THR A 93 -4.99 4.49 11.18
CA THR A 93 -5.98 5.24 11.96
C THR A 93 -7.38 4.72 11.67
N LYS A 94 -8.30 4.85 12.63
CA LYS A 94 -9.71 4.49 12.45
C LYS A 94 -10.53 5.74 12.18
N ILE A 95 -11.17 5.83 11.01
CA ILE A 95 -12.04 6.95 10.59
C ILE A 95 -13.31 6.36 9.98
N LYS A 96 -14.48 6.84 10.41
CA LYS A 96 -15.81 6.35 10.00
C LYS A 96 -15.90 4.81 10.02
N ASN A 97 -15.47 4.19 11.13
CA ASN A 97 -15.42 2.72 11.31
C ASN A 97 -14.47 1.91 10.42
N HIS A 98 -13.67 2.55 9.57
CA HIS A 98 -12.67 1.86 8.76
C HIS A 98 -11.25 2.16 9.23
N ASN A 99 -10.37 1.16 9.10
CA ASN A 99 -8.93 1.39 9.27
C ASN A 99 -8.36 1.94 7.96
N TRP A 100 -7.54 2.98 8.07
CA TRP A 100 -6.86 3.61 6.96
C TRP A 100 -5.36 3.53 7.14
N LYS A 101 -4.64 3.35 6.04
CA LYS A 101 -3.19 3.54 5.95
C LYS A 101 -2.85 4.46 4.80
N VAL A 102 -1.69 5.11 4.88
CA VAL A 102 -1.19 6.01 3.84
C VAL A 102 0.23 5.60 3.45
N SER A 103 0.54 5.62 2.17
CA SER A 103 1.91 5.56 1.65
C SER A 103 2.20 6.72 0.70
N ARG A 104 3.49 6.97 0.44
CA ARG A 104 3.87 7.80 -0.71
C ARG A 104 3.38 7.16 -2.01
N TYR A 105 2.94 7.99 -2.95
CA TYR A 105 2.65 7.54 -4.30
C TYR A 105 3.97 7.34 -5.06
N ILE A 106 4.02 6.28 -5.87
CA ILE A 106 5.11 6.04 -6.80
C ILE A 106 4.56 6.34 -8.19
N GLU A 107 5.13 7.36 -8.81
CA GLU A 107 4.84 7.69 -10.21
C GLU A 107 5.27 6.52 -11.09
N HIS A 108 4.43 6.20 -12.06
CA HIS A 108 4.69 5.12 -13.00
C HIS A 108 4.09 5.47 -14.35
N ASP A 109 4.80 5.06 -15.39
CA ASP A 109 4.35 5.22 -16.76
C ASP A 109 3.29 4.17 -17.11
N LYS A 110 2.41 4.54 -18.03
CA LYS A 110 1.58 3.55 -18.71
C LYS A 110 2.47 2.78 -19.65
N VAL A 111 2.56 1.47 -19.45
CA VAL A 111 3.33 0.57 -20.31
C VAL A 111 2.41 -0.31 -21.14
N GLU A 112 2.71 -0.42 -22.43
CA GLU A 112 2.09 -1.43 -23.29
C GLU A 112 2.74 -2.79 -23.04
N LYS A 113 1.91 -3.82 -22.81
CA LYS A 113 2.42 -5.16 -22.48
C LYS A 113 3.15 -5.74 -23.67
N ASN A 114 4.41 -6.15 -23.46
CA ASN A 114 5.22 -6.85 -24.44
C ASN A 114 6.09 -7.91 -23.75
N ILE A 115 6.69 -8.80 -24.54
CA ILE A 115 7.48 -9.92 -24.00
C ILE A 115 8.71 -9.45 -23.21
N SER A 116 9.34 -8.35 -23.61
CA SER A 116 10.52 -7.80 -22.92
C SER A 116 10.15 -7.35 -21.50
N LEU A 117 9.02 -6.64 -21.34
CA LEU A 117 8.52 -6.24 -20.01
C LEU A 117 8.11 -7.45 -19.15
N VAL A 118 7.61 -8.53 -19.75
CA VAL A 118 7.31 -9.77 -19.01
C VAL A 118 8.59 -10.40 -18.47
N ILE A 119 9.65 -10.48 -19.28
CA ILE A 119 10.96 -11.00 -18.86
C ILE A 119 11.54 -10.11 -17.75
N GLU A 120 11.46 -8.78 -17.89
CA GLU A 120 11.92 -7.85 -16.88
C GLU A 120 11.15 -8.01 -15.56
N ALA A 121 9.82 -8.12 -15.62
CA ALA A 121 8.97 -8.35 -14.45
C ALA A 121 9.31 -9.68 -13.76
N ALA A 122 9.55 -10.75 -14.52
CA ALA A 122 9.96 -12.05 -13.99
C ALA A 122 11.33 -11.98 -13.29
N SER A 123 12.29 -11.28 -13.89
CA SER A 123 13.62 -11.03 -13.29
C SER A 123 13.51 -10.25 -11.98
N LYS A 124 12.73 -9.15 -11.97
CA LYS A 124 12.47 -8.36 -10.76
C LYS A 124 11.78 -9.18 -9.67
N LEU A 125 10.83 -10.04 -10.03
CA LEU A 125 10.16 -10.94 -9.09
C LEU A 125 11.12 -12.00 -8.53
N GLY A 126 11.99 -12.58 -9.36
CA GLY A 126 13.05 -13.48 -8.92
C GLY A 126 13.98 -12.83 -7.91
N LYS A 127 14.42 -11.59 -8.19
CA LYS A 127 15.26 -10.82 -7.27
C LYS A 127 14.54 -10.49 -5.97
N PHE A 128 13.24 -10.17 -6.04
CA PHE A 128 12.40 -9.96 -4.86
C PHE A 128 12.37 -11.22 -3.98
N HIS A 129 12.14 -12.40 -4.56
CA HIS A 129 12.16 -13.66 -3.81
C HIS A 129 13.54 -13.97 -3.21
N GLU A 130 14.62 -13.76 -3.94
CA GLU A 130 15.99 -13.96 -3.44
C GLU A 130 16.25 -13.09 -2.20
N ILE A 131 15.90 -11.80 -2.25
CA ILE A 131 16.07 -10.88 -1.12
C ILE A 131 15.16 -11.28 0.04
N MET A 132 13.88 -11.52 -0.21
CA MET A 132 12.90 -11.84 0.83
C MET A 132 13.14 -13.23 1.47
N SER A 133 13.84 -14.15 0.79
CA SER A 133 14.22 -15.44 1.38
C SER A 133 15.15 -15.29 2.60
N LYS A 134 15.87 -14.17 2.68
CA LYS A 134 16.79 -13.83 3.78
C LYS A 134 16.12 -12.97 4.85
N TYR A 135 14.86 -12.56 4.65
CA TYR A 135 14.15 -11.70 5.58
C TYR A 135 13.60 -12.50 6.76
N ASN A 136 14.17 -12.27 7.95
CA ASN A 136 13.65 -12.84 9.19
C ASN A 136 12.56 -11.94 9.79
N SER A 137 11.30 -12.23 9.46
CA SER A 137 10.14 -11.46 9.94
C SER A 137 9.98 -11.61 11.47
N PRO A 138 9.95 -10.52 12.26
CA PRO A 138 9.78 -10.60 13.72
C PRO A 138 8.33 -10.94 14.15
N ILE A 139 7.43 -11.15 13.19
CA ILE A 139 6.02 -11.47 13.45
C ILE A 139 5.78 -12.90 12.96
N ASN A 140 5.35 -13.80 13.86
CA ASN A 140 5.23 -15.24 13.60
C ASN A 140 3.82 -15.73 13.20
N LYS A 141 2.79 -14.87 13.27
CA LYS A 141 1.38 -15.27 12.99
C LYS A 141 0.95 -15.05 11.53
N PRO A 142 0.49 -16.05 10.77
CA PRO A 142 0.09 -15.85 9.38
C PRO A 142 -0.93 -14.70 9.24
N PRO A 143 -0.80 -13.83 8.21
CA PRO A 143 -1.59 -12.59 8.10
C PRO A 143 -3.10 -12.85 7.94
N THR A 144 -3.48 -14.05 7.49
CA THR A 144 -4.85 -14.53 7.30
C THR A 144 -4.83 -16.04 7.19
N ILE A 145 -5.71 -16.75 7.88
CA ILE A 145 -5.95 -18.18 7.62
C ILE A 145 -6.54 -18.29 6.20
N ASN A 146 -5.85 -19.00 5.29
CA ASN A 146 -6.35 -19.44 3.98
C ASN A 146 -6.59 -18.41 2.85
N PHE A 147 -6.12 -17.16 2.93
CA PHE A 147 -6.40 -16.14 1.89
C PHE A 147 -5.70 -16.38 0.53
N HIS A 148 -4.66 -17.21 0.49
CA HIS A 148 -3.91 -17.57 -0.73
C HIS A 148 -3.56 -19.06 -0.81
N ASN A 149 -4.44 -19.96 -0.34
CA ASN A 149 -4.25 -21.40 -0.57
C ASN A 149 -4.46 -21.73 -2.05
N THR A 150 -3.50 -21.38 -2.91
CA THR A 150 -3.27 -22.08 -4.17
C THR A 150 -2.57 -23.39 -3.84
N LYS A 151 -2.97 -24.48 -4.51
CA LYS A 151 -2.23 -25.76 -4.43
C LYS A 151 -0.74 -25.45 -4.62
N ARG A 152 0.11 -25.98 -3.74
CA ARG A 152 1.56 -25.90 -3.93
C ARG A 152 1.86 -26.36 -5.35
N ILE A 153 2.47 -25.51 -6.16
CA ILE A 153 3.15 -25.95 -7.37
C ILE A 153 4.43 -26.61 -6.83
N ILE A 154 4.41 -27.95 -6.78
CA ILE A 154 5.57 -28.79 -6.48
C ILE A 154 6.26 -29.06 -7.81
#